data_AF-A0A291LZW9-F1
#
_entry.id   AF-A0A291LZW9-F1
#
_cell.length_a   1.000
_cell.length_b   1.000
_cell.length_c   1.000
_cell.angle_alpha   90.00
_cell.angle_beta   90.00
_cell.angle_gamma   90.00
#
_symmetry.space_group_name_H-M   'P 1'
#
loop_
_entity.id
_entity.type
_entity.pdbx_description
1 polymer ?
#
loop_
_entity_poly.entity_id
_entity_poly.type
_entity_poly.pdbx_seq_one_letter_code
_entity_poly.pdbx_strand_id
1 'polypeptide(L)'
;MTEKKTGRPPKYTEAQVLEGINIVERNGDTPTGETVKKAMCVHLDVPPGINAQSLEKEVQRLLNEREHQQSARLIAALPETSRNAVREICQAVEAAILLHLGREHDELRRVNEQKVTQKDMDLANQRAQIRDLLMKLDQQAEEVAALEEAARAMQDQLHETEERNSVLLTRVTELEKRQDFREEMFAF
;
A
#
# COMPACT_ATOMS: atom_id res chain seq x y z
N MET A 1 -14.20 -8.11 -37.11
CA MET A 1 -13.32 -6.92 -36.99
C MET A 1 -12.12 -7.15 -37.88
N THR A 2 -12.13 -6.65 -39.12
CA THR A 2 -11.00 -6.80 -40.05
C THR A 2 -10.00 -5.67 -39.78
N GLU A 3 -8.84 -6.02 -39.20
CA GLU A 3 -7.74 -5.07 -39.04
C GLU A 3 -7.36 -4.47 -40.39
N LYS A 4 -7.39 -3.13 -40.48
CA LYS A 4 -6.95 -2.39 -41.66
C LYS A 4 -5.43 -2.51 -41.77
N LYS A 5 -4.94 -3.48 -42.56
CA LYS A 5 -3.53 -3.57 -42.99
C LYS A 5 -3.18 -2.30 -43.79
N THR A 6 -2.65 -1.27 -43.13
CA THR A 6 -2.12 -0.05 -43.77
C THR A 6 -0.77 -0.35 -44.41
N GLY A 7 -0.78 -0.79 -45.67
CA GLY A 7 0.41 -1.07 -46.46
C GLY A 7 0.05 -1.43 -47.90
N ARG A 8 1.03 -1.42 -48.82
CA ARG A 8 0.85 -1.91 -50.19
C ARG A 8 0.33 -3.37 -50.10
N PRO A 9 -0.76 -3.73 -50.81
CA PRO A 9 -1.29 -5.08 -50.76
C PRO A 9 -0.19 -6.11 -51.08
N PRO A 10 -0.07 -7.19 -50.30
CA PRO A 10 0.86 -8.26 -50.63
C PRO A 10 0.53 -8.80 -52.03
N LYS A 11 1.57 -9.09 -52.82
CA LYS A 11 1.42 -9.65 -54.18
C LYS A 11 1.03 -11.13 -54.19
N TYR A 12 0.56 -11.64 -53.07
CA TYR A 12 0.18 -13.02 -52.84
C TYR A 12 -1.12 -13.07 -52.04
N THR A 13 -1.89 -14.12 -52.26
CA THR A 13 -3.14 -14.41 -51.54
C THR A 13 -2.88 -15.44 -50.45
N GLU A 14 -3.74 -15.46 -49.44
CA GLU A 14 -3.71 -16.46 -48.36
C GLU A 14 -3.80 -17.91 -48.91
N ALA A 15 -4.63 -18.13 -49.93
CA ALA A 15 -4.72 -19.43 -50.61
C ALA A 15 -3.40 -19.86 -51.26
N GLN A 16 -2.63 -18.91 -51.84
CA GLN A 16 -1.31 -19.20 -52.39
C GLN A 16 -0.26 -19.47 -51.30
N VAL A 17 -0.38 -18.84 -50.12
CA VAL A 17 0.48 -19.16 -48.98
C VAL A 17 0.19 -20.56 -48.44
N LEU A 18 -1.10 -20.92 -48.30
CA LEU A 18 -1.52 -22.27 -47.90
C LEU A 18 -1.05 -23.34 -48.89
N GLU A 19 -1.19 -23.10 -50.19
CA GLU A 19 -0.70 -24.06 -51.19
C GLU A 19 0.83 -24.13 -51.20
N GLY A 20 1.52 -23.00 -50.98
CA GLY A 20 2.97 -22.97 -50.77
C GLY A 20 3.41 -23.80 -49.56
N ILE A 21 2.70 -23.69 -48.43
CA ILE A 21 2.91 -24.52 -47.23
C ILE A 21 2.72 -26.00 -47.58
N ASN A 22 1.62 -26.37 -48.26
CA ASN A 22 1.36 -27.75 -48.67
C ASN A 22 2.46 -28.32 -49.57
N ILE A 23 2.99 -27.52 -50.51
CA ILE A 23 4.07 -27.95 -51.40
C ILE A 23 5.36 -28.21 -50.62
N VAL A 24 5.71 -27.33 -49.67
CA VAL A 24 6.88 -27.49 -48.81
C VAL A 24 6.74 -28.74 -47.93
N GLU A 25 5.58 -28.92 -47.29
CA GLU A 25 5.28 -30.10 -46.48
C GLU A 25 5.31 -31.40 -47.29
N ARG A 26 4.78 -31.42 -48.52
CA ARG A 26 4.82 -32.59 -49.42
C ARG A 26 6.24 -32.98 -49.82
N ASN A 27 7.13 -32.00 -49.88
CA ASN A 27 8.55 -32.22 -50.17
C ASN A 27 9.34 -32.66 -48.92
N GLY A 28 8.71 -32.73 -47.75
CA GLY A 28 9.32 -33.13 -46.49
C GLY A 28 10.11 -32.02 -45.78
N ASP A 29 9.97 -30.77 -46.24
CA ASP A 29 10.64 -29.59 -45.67
C ASP A 29 9.75 -28.88 -44.65
N THR A 30 10.37 -28.09 -43.75
CA THR A 30 9.63 -27.23 -42.81
C THR A 30 9.12 -25.96 -43.52
N PRO A 31 7.80 -25.66 -43.43
CA PRO A 31 7.24 -24.43 -43.99
C PRO A 31 7.69 -23.20 -43.19
N THR A 32 8.70 -22.50 -43.73
CA THR A 32 9.18 -21.19 -43.28
C THR A 32 8.93 -20.15 -44.37
N GLY A 33 9.02 -18.87 -44.04
CA GLY A 33 8.87 -17.77 -44.99
C GLY A 33 9.79 -17.86 -46.20
N GLU A 34 11.00 -18.41 -46.07
CA GLU A 34 11.91 -18.59 -47.21
C GLU A 34 11.57 -19.84 -48.05
N THR A 35 11.26 -20.98 -47.42
CA THR A 35 10.91 -22.21 -48.14
C THR A 35 9.57 -22.07 -48.85
N VAL A 36 8.59 -21.45 -48.19
CA VAL A 36 7.28 -21.13 -48.76
C VAL A 36 7.39 -20.08 -49.86
N LYS A 37 8.21 -19.03 -49.68
CA LYS A 37 8.49 -18.07 -50.76
C LYS A 37 9.04 -18.77 -52.00
N LYS A 38 10.03 -19.66 -51.83
CA LYS A 38 10.62 -20.42 -52.94
C LYS A 38 9.59 -21.30 -53.63
N ALA A 39 8.77 -22.03 -52.88
CA ALA A 39 7.70 -22.87 -53.41
C ALA A 39 6.65 -22.03 -54.18
N MET A 40 6.23 -20.89 -53.63
CA MET A 40 5.28 -19.98 -54.29
C MET A 40 5.82 -19.35 -55.57
N CYS A 41 7.11 -18.99 -55.60
CA CYS A 41 7.74 -18.42 -56.79
C CYS A 41 7.91 -19.45 -57.92
N VAL A 42 8.20 -20.72 -57.57
CA VAL A 42 8.46 -21.78 -58.55
C VAL A 42 7.17 -22.42 -59.06
N HIS A 43 6.16 -22.57 -58.20
CA HIS A 43 4.99 -23.39 -58.50
C HIS A 43 3.67 -22.61 -58.62
N LEU A 44 3.61 -21.36 -58.17
CA LEU A 44 2.37 -20.59 -58.05
C LEU A 44 2.42 -19.21 -58.74
N ASP A 45 3.42 -19.00 -59.62
CA ASP A 45 3.67 -17.78 -60.40
C ASP A 45 3.70 -16.48 -59.57
N VAL A 46 4.14 -16.58 -58.32
CA VAL A 46 4.20 -15.43 -57.42
C VAL A 46 5.53 -14.67 -57.61
N PRO A 47 5.54 -13.34 -57.74
CA PRO A 47 6.77 -12.59 -58.02
C PRO A 47 7.86 -12.77 -56.95
N PRO A 48 9.15 -12.89 -57.34
CA PRO A 48 10.26 -13.16 -56.41
C PRO A 48 10.55 -12.04 -55.41
N GLY A 49 10.03 -10.83 -55.67
CA GLY A 49 10.19 -9.65 -54.82
C GLY A 49 9.39 -9.65 -53.51
N ILE A 50 8.88 -10.79 -53.04
CA ILE A 50 8.20 -10.90 -51.74
C ILE A 50 9.22 -10.83 -50.60
N ASN A 51 8.87 -10.07 -49.56
CA ASN A 51 9.62 -10.07 -48.31
C ASN A 51 9.33 -11.36 -47.51
N ALA A 52 10.35 -12.20 -47.35
CA ALA A 52 10.25 -13.47 -46.63
C ALA A 52 9.88 -13.29 -45.14
N GLN A 53 10.32 -12.20 -44.49
CA GLN A 53 9.96 -11.94 -43.09
C GLN A 53 8.48 -11.59 -42.92
N SER A 54 7.88 -10.92 -43.92
CA SER A 54 6.44 -10.65 -43.91
C SER A 54 5.63 -11.91 -44.20
N LEU A 55 6.16 -12.79 -45.05
CA LEU A 55 5.55 -14.08 -45.36
C LEU A 55 5.66 -15.06 -44.18
N GLU A 56 6.78 -15.06 -43.44
CA GLU A 56 6.98 -15.87 -42.24
C GLU A 56 5.86 -15.69 -41.21
N LYS A 57 5.48 -14.43 -40.95
CA LYS A 57 4.39 -14.12 -40.01
C LYS A 57 3.05 -14.70 -40.47
N GLU A 58 2.79 -14.64 -41.78
CA GLU A 58 1.55 -15.16 -42.38
C GLU A 58 1.57 -16.70 -42.39
N VAL A 59 2.72 -17.31 -42.68
CA VAL A 59 2.93 -18.77 -42.58
C VAL A 59 2.71 -19.26 -41.16
N GLN A 60 3.33 -18.63 -40.15
CA GLN A 60 3.16 -19.01 -38.76
C GLN A 60 1.70 -18.84 -38.30
N ARG A 61 1.03 -17.76 -38.70
CA ARG A 61 -0.40 -17.54 -38.40
C ARG A 61 -1.25 -18.70 -38.93
N LEU A 62 -1.03 -19.09 -40.19
CA LEU A 62 -1.79 -20.17 -40.84
C LEU A 62 -1.49 -21.55 -40.25
N LEU A 63 -0.24 -21.82 -39.87
CA LEU A 63 0.12 -23.06 -39.18
C LEU A 63 -0.52 -23.13 -37.80
N ASN A 64 -0.47 -22.06 -37.01
CA ASN A 64 -1.13 -21.99 -35.70
C ASN A 64 -2.65 -22.13 -35.83
N GLU A 65 -3.26 -21.50 -36.85
CA GLU A 65 -4.68 -21.64 -37.12
C GLU A 65 -5.06 -23.08 -37.50
N ARG A 66 -4.25 -23.74 -38.35
CA ARG A 66 -4.42 -25.15 -38.71
C ARG A 66 -4.32 -26.06 -37.49
N GLU A 67 -3.33 -25.82 -36.62
CA GLU A 67 -3.16 -26.56 -35.37
C GLU A 67 -4.36 -26.36 -34.45
N HIS A 68 -4.81 -25.13 -34.22
CA HIS A 68 -6.01 -24.84 -33.43
C HIS A 68 -7.27 -25.52 -33.99
N GLN A 69 -7.48 -25.46 -35.30
CA GLN A 69 -8.60 -26.16 -35.95
C GLN A 69 -8.49 -27.68 -35.77
N GLN A 70 -7.28 -28.23 -35.87
CA GLN A 70 -7.05 -29.66 -35.64
C GLN A 70 -7.31 -30.04 -34.18
N SER A 71 -6.80 -29.29 -33.21
CA SER A 71 -7.08 -29.50 -31.78
C SER A 71 -8.58 -29.43 -31.49
N ALA A 72 -9.27 -28.42 -32.03
CA ALA A 72 -10.72 -28.28 -31.86
C ALA A 72 -11.50 -29.46 -32.46
N ARG A 73 -11.09 -29.94 -33.65
CA ARG A 73 -11.67 -31.15 -34.26
C ARG A 73 -11.43 -32.39 -33.39
N LEU A 74 -10.22 -32.57 -32.87
CA LEU A 74 -9.88 -33.70 -31.99
C LEU A 74 -10.70 -33.65 -30.69
N ILE A 75 -10.84 -32.48 -30.09
CA ILE A 75 -11.69 -32.28 -28.90
C ILE A 75 -13.16 -32.56 -29.23
N ALA A 76 -13.66 -32.08 -30.37
CA ALA A 76 -15.05 -32.30 -30.78
C ALA A 76 -15.34 -33.78 -31.11
N ALA A 77 -14.32 -34.52 -31.57
CA ALA A 77 -14.41 -35.95 -31.85
C ALA A 77 -14.45 -36.81 -30.57
N LEU A 78 -14.14 -36.24 -29.39
CA LEU A 78 -14.26 -36.97 -28.13
C LEU A 78 -15.73 -37.33 -27.84
N PRO A 79 -15.98 -38.54 -27.30
CA PRO A 79 -17.29 -38.92 -26.80
C PRO A 79 -17.87 -37.87 -25.86
N GLU A 80 -19.18 -37.67 -25.93
CA GLU A 80 -19.87 -36.72 -25.06
C GLU A 80 -19.68 -37.03 -23.58
N THR A 81 -19.60 -38.32 -23.22
CA THR A 81 -19.28 -38.78 -21.87
C THR A 81 -17.94 -38.24 -21.37
N SER A 82 -16.89 -38.32 -22.19
CA SER A 82 -15.56 -37.79 -21.83
C SER A 82 -15.57 -36.27 -21.67
N ARG A 83 -16.27 -35.55 -22.56
CA ARG A 83 -16.37 -34.08 -22.46
C ARG A 83 -17.18 -33.64 -21.25
N ASN A 84 -18.23 -34.38 -20.89
CA ASN A 84 -19.03 -34.11 -19.69
C ASN A 84 -18.25 -34.42 -18.41
N ALA A 85 -17.51 -35.52 -18.37
CA ALA A 85 -16.63 -35.84 -17.23
C ALA A 85 -15.61 -34.73 -16.96
N VAL A 86 -15.00 -34.15 -17.99
CA VAL A 86 -14.09 -33.00 -17.83
C VAL A 86 -14.81 -31.79 -17.24
N ARG A 87 -16.04 -31.48 -17.68
CA ARG A 87 -16.83 -30.38 -17.12
C ARG A 87 -17.14 -30.60 -15.64
N GLU A 88 -17.54 -31.81 -15.27
CA GLU A 88 -17.81 -32.17 -13.87
C GLU A 88 -16.55 -32.04 -13.00
N ILE A 89 -15.40 -32.49 -13.50
CA ILE A 89 -14.11 -32.32 -12.81
C ILE A 89 -13.80 -30.83 -12.64
N CYS A 90 -13.94 -30.03 -13.69
CA CYS A 90 -13.70 -28.59 -13.61
C CYS A 90 -14.60 -27.92 -12.57
N GLN A 91 -15.89 -28.26 -12.55
CA GLN A 91 -16.84 -27.75 -11.56
C GLN A 91 -16.48 -28.16 -10.13
N ALA A 92 -16.07 -29.41 -9.93
CA ALA A 92 -15.65 -29.90 -8.62
C ALA A 92 -14.38 -29.20 -8.12
N VAL A 93 -13.40 -29.00 -9.00
CA VAL A 93 -12.16 -28.28 -8.70
C VAL A 93 -12.45 -26.81 -8.39
N GLU A 94 -13.28 -26.14 -9.21
CA GLU A 94 -13.69 -24.77 -9.00
C GLU A 94 -14.39 -24.60 -7.63
N ALA A 95 -15.35 -25.47 -7.33
CA ALA A 95 -16.06 -25.45 -6.04
C ALA A 95 -15.10 -25.67 -4.86
N ALA A 96 -14.12 -26.57 -4.99
CA ALA A 96 -13.13 -26.81 -3.94
C ALA A 96 -12.24 -25.58 -3.71
N ILE A 97 -11.79 -24.93 -4.78
CA ILE A 97 -10.98 -23.71 -4.71
C ILE A 97 -11.79 -22.58 -4.06
N LEU A 98 -13.01 -22.34 -4.53
CA LEU A 98 -13.89 -21.29 -3.99
C LEU A 98 -14.20 -21.52 -2.51
N LEU A 99 -14.46 -22.77 -2.11
CA LEU A 99 -14.71 -23.10 -0.71
C LEU A 99 -13.48 -22.85 0.17
N HIS A 100 -12.29 -23.23 -0.29
CA HIS A 100 -11.06 -22.97 0.44
C HIS A 100 -10.81 -21.46 0.61
N LEU A 101 -10.89 -20.70 -0.49
CA LEU A 101 -10.74 -19.24 -0.45
C LEU A 101 -11.80 -18.56 0.43
N GLY A 102 -13.04 -19.06 0.39
CA GLY A 102 -14.12 -18.57 1.25
C GLY A 102 -13.81 -18.77 2.74
N ARG A 103 -13.29 -19.94 3.13
CA ARG A 103 -12.89 -20.22 4.52
C ARG A 103 -11.76 -19.32 4.98
N GLU A 104 -10.69 -19.20 4.19
CA GLU A 104 -9.57 -18.31 4.50
C GLU A 104 -10.02 -16.85 4.64
N HIS A 105 -10.94 -16.41 3.76
CA HIS A 105 -11.49 -15.07 3.81
C HIS A 105 -12.30 -14.82 5.09
N ASP A 106 -13.18 -15.76 5.46
CA ASP A 106 -13.98 -15.66 6.69
C ASP A 106 -13.11 -15.66 7.95
N GLU A 107 -12.05 -16.47 7.99
CA GLU A 107 -11.08 -16.48 9.09
C GLU A 107 -10.35 -15.14 9.21
N LEU A 108 -9.83 -14.62 8.09
CA LEU A 108 -9.17 -13.31 8.06
C LEU A 108 -10.11 -12.19 8.48
N ARG A 109 -11.37 -12.23 8.02
CA ARG A 109 -12.39 -11.27 8.41
C ARG A 109 -12.62 -11.30 9.92
N ARG A 110 -12.77 -12.47 10.52
CA ARG A 110 -12.98 -12.62 11.97
C ARG A 110 -11.79 -12.09 12.77
N VAL A 111 -10.56 -12.40 12.36
CA VAL A 111 -9.35 -11.90 13.01
C VAL A 111 -9.26 -10.38 12.91
N ASN A 112 -9.65 -9.81 11.77
CA ASN A 112 -9.63 -8.37 11.58
C ASN A 112 -10.68 -7.66 12.45
N GLU A 113 -11.91 -8.18 12.50
CA GLU A 113 -12.97 -7.69 13.39
C GLU A 113 -12.52 -7.71 14.86
N GLN A 114 -11.88 -8.80 15.32
CA GLN A 114 -11.30 -8.87 16.66
C GLN A 114 -10.23 -7.81 16.89
N LYS A 115 -9.30 -7.61 15.95
CA LYS A 115 -8.25 -6.59 16.06
C LYS A 115 -8.84 -5.18 16.13
N VAL A 116 -9.86 -4.88 15.31
CA VAL A 116 -10.54 -3.57 15.34
C VAL A 116 -11.18 -3.34 16.70
N THR A 117 -11.96 -4.30 17.21
CA THR A 117 -12.59 -4.16 18.53
C THR A 117 -11.57 -3.97 19.66
N GLN A 118 -10.44 -4.69 19.63
CA GLN A 118 -9.36 -4.52 20.60
C GLN A 118 -8.75 -3.12 20.51
N LYS A 119 -8.50 -2.62 19.29
CA LYS A 119 -7.96 -1.26 19.09
C LYS A 119 -8.92 -0.18 19.55
N ASP A 120 -10.22 -0.35 19.33
CA ASP A 120 -11.23 0.60 19.78
C ASP A 120 -11.28 0.65 21.32
N MET A 121 -11.17 -0.50 21.99
CA MET A 121 -11.07 -0.57 23.45
C MET A 121 -9.80 0.11 23.97
N ASP A 122 -8.63 -0.19 23.38
CA ASP A 122 -7.36 0.44 23.74
C ASP A 122 -7.42 1.96 23.59
N LEU A 123 -8.01 2.44 22.49
CA LEU A 123 -8.14 3.86 22.20
C LEU A 123 -9.08 4.55 23.20
N ALA A 124 -10.20 3.90 23.55
CA ALA A 124 -11.10 4.40 24.59
C ALA A 124 -10.40 4.51 25.95
N ASN A 125 -9.60 3.50 26.32
CA ASN A 125 -8.81 3.49 27.55
C ASN A 125 -7.77 4.62 27.56
N GLN A 126 -7.01 4.79 26.47
CA GLN A 126 -6.03 5.87 26.34
C GLN A 126 -6.69 7.24 26.42
N ARG A 127 -7.84 7.45 25.77
CA ARG A 127 -8.61 8.69 25.88
C ARG A 127 -9.05 8.97 27.31
N ALA A 128 -9.45 7.95 28.06
CA ALA A 128 -9.82 8.10 29.47
C ALA A 128 -8.61 8.49 30.33
N GLN A 129 -7.46 7.84 30.13
CA GLN A 129 -6.22 8.17 30.84
C GLN A 129 -5.75 9.60 30.53
N ILE A 130 -5.81 10.03 29.26
CA ILE A 130 -5.45 11.41 28.88
C ILE A 130 -6.35 12.41 29.60
N ARG A 131 -7.66 12.18 29.65
CA ARG A 131 -8.59 13.08 30.37
C ARG A 131 -8.27 13.15 31.86
N ASP A 132 -8.01 12.01 32.51
CA ASP A 132 -7.62 11.97 33.92
C ASP A 132 -6.31 12.71 34.19
N LEU A 133 -5.31 12.54 33.33
CA LEU A 133 -4.03 13.26 33.43
C LEU A 133 -4.20 14.77 33.22
N LEU A 134 -5.04 15.20 32.29
CA LEU A 134 -5.34 16.61 32.08
C LEU A 134 -6.02 17.23 33.30
N MET A 135 -7.00 16.54 33.90
CA MET A 135 -7.64 17.01 35.13
C MET A 135 -6.64 17.16 36.29
N LYS A 136 -5.73 16.19 36.44
CA LYS A 136 -4.67 16.26 37.46
C LYS A 136 -3.70 17.41 37.19
N LEU A 137 -3.35 17.66 35.93
CA LEU A 137 -2.48 18.76 35.54
C LEU A 137 -3.13 20.11 35.87
N ASP A 138 -4.42 20.28 35.57
CA ASP A 138 -5.17 21.49 35.88
C ASP A 138 -5.23 21.72 37.40
N GLN A 139 -5.52 20.67 38.18
CA GLN A 139 -5.51 20.74 39.64
C GLN A 139 -4.12 21.13 40.19
N GLN A 140 -3.05 20.52 39.65
CA GLN A 140 -1.69 20.88 40.06
C GLN A 140 -1.34 22.33 39.71
N ALA A 141 -1.81 22.84 38.57
CA ALA A 141 -1.60 24.24 38.18
C ALA A 141 -2.29 25.19 39.16
N GLU A 142 -3.51 24.88 39.61
CA GLU A 142 -4.22 25.64 40.64
C GLU A 142 -3.48 25.60 41.99
N GLU A 143 -3.01 24.42 42.42
CA GLU A 143 -2.25 24.27 43.66
C GLU A 143 -0.93 25.06 43.63
N VAL A 144 -0.20 25.02 42.50
CA VAL A 144 1.02 25.81 42.31
C VAL A 144 0.73 27.30 42.36
N ALA A 145 -0.31 27.78 41.68
CA ALA A 145 -0.70 29.19 41.72
C ALA A 145 -1.03 29.65 43.14
N ALA A 146 -1.79 28.85 43.91
CA ALA A 146 -2.11 29.14 45.30
C ALA A 146 -0.86 29.19 46.19
N LEU A 147 0.10 28.27 45.99
CA LEU A 147 1.37 28.27 46.72
C LEU A 147 2.24 29.49 46.35
N GLU A 148 2.28 29.88 45.08
CA GLU A 148 2.99 31.09 44.64
C GLU A 148 2.40 32.36 45.27
N GLU A 149 1.07 32.48 45.34
CA GLU A 149 0.42 33.60 46.02
C GLU A 149 0.74 33.63 47.52
N ALA A 150 0.66 32.48 48.19
CA ALA A 150 1.02 32.36 49.61
C ALA A 150 2.49 32.71 49.86
N ALA A 151 3.40 32.27 48.99
CA ALA A 151 4.82 32.59 49.09
C ALA A 151 5.08 34.10 48.94
N ARG A 152 4.42 34.77 47.98
CA ARG A 152 4.50 36.23 47.82
C ARG A 152 4.00 36.95 49.06
N ALA A 153 2.84 36.54 49.59
CA ALA A 153 2.27 37.14 50.80
C ALA A 153 3.19 36.97 52.02
N MET A 154 3.81 35.80 52.20
CA MET A 154 4.79 35.60 53.27
C MET A 154 6.05 36.44 53.07
N GLN A 155 6.51 36.60 51.83
CA GLN A 155 7.67 37.43 51.52
C GLN A 155 7.41 38.91 51.83
N ASP A 156 6.22 39.42 51.50
CA ASP A 156 5.80 40.78 51.83
C ASP A 156 5.74 41.00 53.36
N GLN A 157 5.17 40.03 54.10
CA GLN A 157 5.16 40.06 55.56
C GLN A 157 6.56 40.05 56.16
N LEU A 158 7.45 39.21 55.63
CA LEU A 158 8.84 39.16 56.07
C LEU A 158 9.50 40.53 55.88
N HIS A 159 9.36 41.13 54.70
CA HIS A 159 9.92 42.44 54.40
C HIS A 159 9.40 43.53 55.35
N GLU A 160 8.08 43.57 55.59
CA GLU A 160 7.49 44.52 56.53
C GLU A 160 8.01 44.32 57.97
N THR A 161 8.19 43.07 58.41
CA THR A 161 8.76 42.80 59.73
C THR A 161 10.24 43.15 59.83
N GLU A 162 11.03 42.94 58.76
CA GLU A 162 12.43 43.36 58.69
C GLU A 162 12.56 44.88 58.76
N GLU A 163 11.72 45.62 58.02
CA GLU A 163 11.67 47.08 58.10
C GLU A 163 11.32 47.55 59.51
N ARG A 164 10.26 47.02 60.12
CA ARG A 164 9.88 47.34 61.50
C ARG A 164 11.00 47.05 62.50
N ASN A 165 11.66 45.90 62.36
CA ASN A 165 12.80 45.53 63.21
C ASN A 165 13.96 46.51 63.04
N SER A 166 14.25 46.95 61.81
CA SER A 166 15.31 47.94 61.55
C SER A 166 15.01 49.29 62.22
N VAL A 167 13.75 49.74 62.18
CA VAL A 167 13.30 50.97 62.83
C VAL A 167 13.41 50.84 64.36
N LEU A 168 12.96 49.71 64.91
CA LEU A 168 13.07 49.44 66.34
C LEU A 168 14.53 49.36 66.80
N LEU A 169 15.41 48.70 66.03
CA LEU A 169 16.84 48.62 66.33
C LEU A 169 17.48 50.02 66.34
N THR A 170 17.14 50.86 65.36
CA THR A 170 17.57 52.26 65.32
C THR A 170 17.08 53.03 66.55
N ARG A 171 15.83 52.80 66.96
CA ARG A 171 15.28 53.45 68.14
C ARG A 171 15.92 52.99 69.45
N VAL A 172 16.22 51.70 69.59
CA VAL A 172 16.93 51.15 70.76
C VAL A 172 18.32 51.76 70.86
N THR A 173 19.07 51.76 69.76
CA THR A 173 20.42 52.37 69.74
C THR A 173 20.41 53.87 70.03
N GLU A 174 19.38 54.62 69.61
CA GLU A 174 19.19 56.02 70.03
C GLU A 174 18.93 56.17 71.53
N LEU A 175 18.10 55.28 72.10
CA LEU A 175 17.76 55.30 73.52
C LEU A 175 18.95 54.91 74.40
N GLU A 176 19.73 53.90 73.99
CA GLU A 176 20.98 53.50 74.62
C GLU A 176 21.97 54.68 74.66
N LYS A 177 22.23 55.33 73.53
CA LYS A 177 23.09 56.54 73.49
C LYS A 177 22.62 57.65 74.42
N ARG A 178 21.30 57.86 74.54
CA ARG A 178 20.72 58.86 75.46
C ARG A 178 20.82 58.45 76.93
N GLN A 179 20.85 57.15 77.21
CA GLN A 179 21.06 56.63 78.55
C GLN A 179 22.54 56.77 78.92
N ASP A 180 23.45 56.32 78.05
CA ASP A 180 24.90 56.46 78.24
C ASP A 180 25.29 57.93 78.49
N PHE A 181 24.78 58.86 77.68
CA PHE A 181 25.02 60.29 77.89
C PHE A 181 24.48 60.79 79.24
N ARG A 182 23.35 60.28 79.71
CA ARG A 182 22.82 60.64 81.04
C ARG A 182 23.69 60.06 82.16
N GLU A 183 24.15 58.82 82.00
CA GLU A 183 25.03 58.16 82.97
C GLU A 183 26.39 58.87 83.05
N GLU A 184 26.96 59.30 81.93
CA GLU A 184 28.17 60.14 81.87
C GLU A 184 27.97 61.50 82.56
N MET A 185 26.81 62.14 82.37
CA MET A 185 26.47 63.42 83.01
C MET A 185 26.29 63.33 84.54
N PHE A 186 25.93 62.17 85.09
CA PHE A 186 25.85 61.94 86.53
C PHE A 186 27.15 61.43 87.17
N ALA A 187 28.15 61.07 86.35
CA ALA A 187 29.47 60.61 86.80
C ALA A 187 30.50 61.76 86.94
N PHE A 188 30.13 62.99 86.57
CA PHE A 188 30.85 64.24 86.82
C PHE A 188 30.26 65.02 88.00
#